data_AF-A0A370KMP2-F1
#
_entry.id   AF-A0A370KMP2-F1
#
_cell.length_a   1.000
_cell.length_b   1.000
_cell.length_c   1.000
_cell.angle_alpha   90.00
_cell.angle_beta   90.00
_cell.angle_gamma   90.00
#
_symmetry.space_group_name_H-M   'P 1'
#
loop_
_entity.id
_entity.type
_entity.pdbx_description
1 polymer ?
#
loop_
_entity_poly.entity_id
_entity_poly.type
_entity_poly.pdbx_seq_one_letter_code
_entity_poly.pdbx_strand_id
1 'polypeptide(L)'
;MDYPPQLDFFLTHIIFFCRKGDSECHVWNDAVLVCSCNYITDHEIREVINELLDQDCWQLIVPAKVYHAMEKRGRCCGCFPNVVDIIIQTTEEYHARHHSTDDEIFDFMSRLREFHEENRRADIERRQKSHRAA
;
A
#
# COMPACT_ATOMS: atom_id res chain seq x y z
N MET A 1 -31.51 24.63 -37.87
CA MET A 1 -31.34 25.39 -36.61
C MET A 1 -30.76 24.42 -35.60
N ASP A 2 -29.46 24.14 -35.56
CA ASP A 2 -28.24 24.98 -35.60
C ASP A 2 -27.69 25.30 -34.19
N TYR A 3 -26.40 24.99 -34.07
CA TYR A 3 -25.43 25.25 -33.01
C TYR A 3 -24.98 26.73 -33.03
N PRO A 4 -24.02 27.20 -32.20
CA PRO A 4 -23.76 27.05 -30.74
C PRO A 4 -23.55 28.48 -30.15
N PRO A 5 -22.53 28.86 -29.32
CA PRO A 5 -21.70 28.20 -28.28
C PRO A 5 -21.97 28.88 -26.88
N GLN A 6 -21.13 29.05 -25.84
CA GLN A 6 -19.68 28.94 -25.56
C GLN A 6 -19.38 28.49 -24.10
N LEU A 7 -18.15 27.97 -23.91
CA LEU A 7 -17.17 28.17 -22.81
C LEU A 7 -17.57 28.94 -21.52
N ASP A 8 -17.06 28.63 -20.32
CA ASP A 8 -16.27 27.47 -19.82
C ASP A 8 -16.09 27.53 -18.27
N PHE A 9 -15.28 26.60 -17.74
CA PHE A 9 -14.33 26.77 -16.63
C PHE A 9 -14.72 26.32 -15.20
N PHE A 10 -14.20 25.14 -14.82
CA PHE A 10 -13.78 24.71 -13.47
C PHE A 10 -14.77 24.82 -12.28
N LEU A 11 -15.31 23.67 -11.84
CA LEU A 11 -14.70 22.95 -10.70
C LEU A 11 -15.25 21.52 -10.56
N THR A 12 -14.35 20.54 -10.53
CA THR A 12 -14.69 19.12 -10.35
C THR A 12 -14.67 18.72 -8.88
N HIS A 13 -15.85 18.46 -8.31
CA HIS A 13 -15.97 17.51 -7.20
C HIS A 13 -16.88 16.37 -7.62
N ILE A 14 -16.27 15.24 -7.97
CA ILE A 14 -16.98 13.96 -8.12
C ILE A 14 -17.36 13.54 -6.70
N ILE A 15 -18.63 13.71 -6.34
CA ILE A 15 -19.21 13.06 -5.16
C ILE A 15 -19.36 11.57 -5.51
N PHE A 16 -18.30 10.80 -5.25
CA PHE A 16 -18.31 9.37 -5.51
C PHE A 16 -19.34 8.69 -4.58
N PHE A 17 -20.30 7.99 -5.19
CA PHE A 17 -21.56 7.69 -4.54
C PHE A 17 -21.45 6.44 -3.66
N CYS A 18 -21.50 6.62 -2.34
CA CYS A 18 -21.44 5.51 -1.39
C CYS A 18 -22.59 4.50 -1.63
N ARG A 19 -22.24 3.23 -1.90
CA ARG A 19 -23.19 2.11 -1.87
C ARG A 19 -23.00 1.28 -0.60
N LYS A 20 -23.87 1.57 0.36
CA LYS A 20 -23.99 0.92 1.67
C LYS A 20 -24.32 -0.56 1.55
N GLY A 21 -23.47 -1.41 2.17
CA GLY A 21 -23.71 -2.82 2.45
C GLY A 21 -22.99 -3.16 3.76
N ASP A 22 -23.71 -3.79 4.69
CA ASP A 22 -23.25 -4.34 5.97
C ASP A 22 -22.29 -3.45 6.78
N SER A 23 -22.89 -2.44 7.43
CA SER A 23 -22.20 -1.44 8.23
C SER A 23 -21.94 -1.90 9.68
N GLU A 24 -20.82 -2.59 9.91
CA GLU A 24 -20.05 -2.38 11.15
C GLU A 24 -18.90 -1.42 10.84
N CYS A 25 -19.23 -0.12 10.83
CA CYS A 25 -18.23 0.93 10.67
C CYS A 25 -17.41 1.05 11.96
N HIS A 26 -16.32 0.28 12.04
CA HIS A 26 -15.28 0.50 13.03
C HIS A 26 -14.84 1.97 12.97
N VAL A 27 -15.07 2.69 14.08
CA VAL A 27 -14.56 4.04 14.25
C VAL A 27 -13.07 3.90 14.57
N TRP A 28 -12.23 4.04 13.55
CA TRP A 28 -10.79 4.21 13.78
C TRP A 28 -10.60 5.40 14.69
N ASN A 29 -9.81 5.20 15.74
CA ASN A 29 -9.74 6.16 16.82
C ASN A 29 -8.60 7.12 16.50
N ASP A 30 -8.88 8.06 15.61
CA ASP A 30 -7.91 8.90 14.85
C ASP A 30 -6.80 9.54 15.72
N ALA A 31 -7.08 9.74 17.01
CA ALA A 31 -6.17 10.35 17.99
C ALA A 31 -5.26 9.37 18.77
N VAL A 32 -5.31 8.06 18.53
CA VAL A 32 -4.49 7.07 19.28
C VAL A 32 -3.03 7.18 18.87
N LEU A 33 -2.18 7.62 19.81
CA LEU A 33 -0.73 7.70 19.64
C LEU A 33 -0.08 6.30 19.77
N VAL A 34 0.43 5.75 18.66
CA VAL A 34 1.08 4.43 18.60
C VAL A 34 2.59 4.53 18.84
N CYS A 35 3.25 5.60 18.37
CA CYS A 35 4.71 5.75 18.51
C CYS A 35 5.09 7.05 19.23
N SER A 36 5.23 6.99 20.55
CA SER A 36 5.67 8.12 21.38
C SER A 36 7.05 8.67 21.01
N CYS A 37 7.93 7.86 20.38
CA CYS A 37 9.24 8.32 19.95
C CYS A 37 9.22 9.20 18.70
N ASN A 38 8.31 8.94 17.76
CA ASN A 38 8.27 9.61 16.45
C ASN A 38 7.01 10.46 16.25
N TYR A 39 6.12 10.51 17.25
CA TYR A 39 4.80 11.13 17.19
C TYR A 39 4.02 10.60 15.97
N ILE A 40 3.66 9.32 16.02
CA ILE A 40 2.88 8.63 14.98
C ILE A 40 1.59 8.07 15.58
N THR A 41 0.47 8.38 14.95
CA THR A 41 -0.88 7.93 15.28
C THR A 41 -1.25 6.60 14.61
N ASP A 42 -2.35 5.97 15.06
CA ASP A 42 -2.99 4.84 14.39
C ASP A 42 -3.46 5.23 12.97
N HIS A 43 -4.04 6.43 12.78
CA HIS A 43 -4.49 6.95 11.48
C HIS A 43 -3.35 7.05 10.46
N GLU A 44 -2.24 7.73 10.78
CA GLU A 44 -1.05 7.83 9.90
C GLU A 44 -0.53 6.45 9.46
N ILE A 45 -0.60 5.46 10.35
CA ILE A 45 -0.16 4.09 10.05
C ILE A 45 -1.13 3.43 9.08
N ARG A 46 -2.46 3.57 9.29
CA ARG A 46 -3.49 3.01 8.41
C ARG A 46 -3.48 3.66 7.03
N GLU A 47 -3.36 4.98 6.92
CA GLU A 47 -3.23 5.70 5.65
C GLU A 47 -2.08 5.11 4.83
N VAL A 48 -0.87 5.08 5.40
CA VAL A 48 0.33 4.55 4.73
C VAL A 48 0.22 3.06 4.39
N ILE A 49 -0.52 2.26 5.17
CA ILE A 49 -0.79 0.86 4.80
C ILE A 49 -1.72 0.78 3.57
N ASN A 50 -2.80 1.57 3.52
CA ASN A 50 -3.69 1.59 2.36
C ASN A 50 -2.96 2.14 1.12
N GLU A 51 -2.22 3.26 1.24
CA GLU A 51 -1.40 3.82 0.15
C GLU A 51 -0.39 2.81 -0.41
N LEU A 52 0.18 1.95 0.43
CA LEU A 52 1.04 0.86 -0.02
C LEU A 52 0.21 -0.19 -0.78
N LEU A 53 -0.91 -0.67 -0.22
CA LEU A 53 -1.76 -1.69 -0.85
C LEU A 53 -2.41 -1.22 -2.16
N ASP A 54 -2.64 0.09 -2.34
CA ASP A 54 -3.09 0.71 -3.59
C ASP A 54 -2.01 0.64 -4.71
N GLN A 55 -0.72 0.57 -4.34
CA GLN A 55 0.40 0.43 -5.28
C GLN A 55 0.66 -1.03 -5.69
N ASP A 56 0.54 -1.96 -4.73
CA ASP A 56 0.61 -3.41 -4.93
C ASP A 56 -0.13 -4.09 -3.77
N CYS A 57 -1.31 -4.64 -4.04
CA CYS A 57 -2.22 -5.21 -3.04
C CYS A 57 -1.74 -6.52 -2.42
N TRP A 58 -0.67 -7.14 -2.95
CA TRP A 58 -0.11 -8.40 -2.46
C TRP A 58 1.28 -8.24 -1.84
N GLN A 59 1.78 -7.01 -1.73
CA GLN A 59 3.12 -6.75 -1.21
C GLN A 59 3.26 -7.15 0.28
N LEU A 60 4.45 -7.65 0.65
CA LEU A 60 4.79 -7.79 2.06
C LEU A 60 4.94 -6.41 2.71
N ILE A 61 4.12 -6.13 3.72
CA ILE A 61 4.17 -4.95 4.58
C ILE A 61 4.79 -5.35 5.92
N VAL A 62 5.75 -4.56 6.40
CA VAL A 62 6.44 -4.73 7.69
C VAL A 62 6.63 -3.37 8.35
N PRO A 63 6.74 -3.26 9.69
CA PRO A 63 6.89 -1.98 10.38
C PRO A 63 8.04 -1.11 9.84
N ALA A 64 9.16 -1.72 9.43
CA ALA A 64 10.28 -1.00 8.83
C ALA A 64 9.93 -0.34 7.47
N LYS A 65 9.04 -0.93 6.68
CA LYS A 65 8.58 -0.41 5.39
C LYS A 65 7.57 0.72 5.56
N VAL A 66 6.61 0.54 6.48
CA VAL A 66 5.64 1.57 6.88
C VAL A 66 6.36 2.81 7.43
N TYR A 67 7.38 2.63 8.29
CA TYR A 67 8.19 3.74 8.79
C TYR A 67 9.01 4.41 7.68
N HIS A 68 9.58 3.62 6.76
CA HIS A 68 10.35 4.17 5.64
C HIS A 68 9.48 5.02 4.68
N ALA A 69 8.24 4.61 4.42
CA ALA A 69 7.29 5.38 3.61
C ALA A 69 6.96 6.75 4.25
N MET A 70 6.83 6.81 5.59
CA MET A 70 6.73 8.07 6.33
C MET A 70 8.05 8.87 6.44
N GLU A 71 9.11 8.48 5.73
CA GLU A 71 10.50 9.00 5.88
C GLU A 71 11.10 8.88 7.31
N LYS A 72 10.43 8.14 8.22
CA LYS A 72 10.80 7.97 9.63
C LYS A 72 11.67 6.71 9.82
N ARG A 73 12.46 6.66 10.91
CA ARG A 73 13.16 5.45 11.37
C ARG A 73 12.73 5.08 12.79
N GLY A 74 12.64 3.78 13.08
CA GLY A 74 12.33 3.31 14.44
C GLY A 74 13.45 3.70 15.42
N ARG A 75 13.10 4.41 16.50
CA ARG A 75 14.07 4.80 17.54
C ARG A 75 14.23 3.75 18.64
N CYS A 76 13.12 3.30 19.23
CA CYS A 76 13.11 2.29 20.31
C CYS A 76 12.52 0.94 19.90
N CYS A 77 11.81 0.89 18.76
CA CYS A 77 11.09 -0.27 18.21
C CYS A 77 10.03 -0.93 19.13
N GLY A 78 9.85 -0.51 20.39
CA GLY A 78 8.90 -1.11 21.33
C GLY A 78 7.42 -0.99 20.95
N CYS A 79 7.08 -0.10 20.00
CA CYS A 79 5.75 0.01 19.40
C CYS A 79 5.51 -0.99 18.24
N PHE A 80 6.54 -1.67 17.74
CA PHE A 80 6.42 -2.53 16.56
C PHE A 80 5.39 -3.68 16.68
N PRO A 81 5.16 -4.32 17.85
CA PRO A 81 4.08 -5.31 17.98
C PRO A 81 2.71 -4.72 17.61
N ASN A 82 2.34 -3.58 18.22
CA ASN A 82 1.09 -2.89 17.92
C ASN A 82 1.01 -2.41 16.46
N VAL A 83 2.15 -2.07 15.83
CA VAL A 83 2.19 -1.76 14.39
C VAL A 83 1.93 -3.00 13.54
N VAL A 84 2.38 -4.20 13.95
CA VAL A 84 2.05 -5.46 13.27
C VAL A 84 0.56 -5.79 13.42
N ASP A 85 -0.02 -5.59 14.60
CA ASP A 85 -1.45 -5.80 14.83
C ASP A 85 -2.31 -4.87 13.93
N ILE A 86 -1.92 -3.59 13.80
CA ILE A 86 -2.56 -2.63 12.88
C ILE A 86 -2.35 -3.05 11.41
N ILE A 87 -1.17 -3.56 11.03
CA ILE A 87 -0.91 -4.07 9.67
C ILE A 87 -1.88 -5.21 9.35
N ILE A 88 -2.00 -6.22 10.21
CA ILE A 88 -2.88 -7.37 10.01
C ILE A 88 -4.31 -6.89 9.79
N GLN A 89 -4.86 -6.15 10.76
CA GLN A 89 -6.22 -5.64 10.72
C GLN A 89 -6.49 -4.81 9.46
N THR A 90 -5.60 -3.88 9.12
CA THR A 90 -5.78 -3.00 7.95
C THR A 90 -5.68 -3.77 6.63
N THR A 91 -4.83 -4.81 6.55
CA THR A 91 -4.75 -5.67 5.35
C THR A 91 -6.01 -6.53 5.18
N GLU A 92 -6.47 -7.19 6.23
CA GLU A 92 -7.70 -8.01 6.20
C GLU A 92 -8.91 -7.18 5.74
N GLU A 93 -9.06 -5.97 6.28
CA GLU A 93 -10.13 -5.05 5.90
C GLU A 93 -9.98 -4.46 4.49
N TYR A 94 -8.75 -4.19 4.04
CA TYR A 94 -8.49 -3.75 2.67
C TYR A 94 -8.89 -4.83 1.67
N HIS A 95 -8.49 -6.09 1.90
CA HIS A 95 -8.85 -7.20 1.03
C HIS A 95 -10.34 -7.55 1.09
N ALA A 96 -10.98 -7.43 2.27
CA ALA A 96 -12.42 -7.58 2.40
C ALA A 96 -13.23 -6.52 1.63
N ARG A 97 -12.70 -5.29 1.51
CA ARG A 97 -13.30 -4.23 0.67
C ARG A 97 -13.05 -4.41 -0.82
N HIS A 98 -11.87 -4.91 -1.21
CA HIS A 98 -11.43 -4.93 -2.61
C HIS A 98 -11.61 -6.26 -3.34
N HIS A 99 -11.76 -7.38 -2.62
CA HIS A 99 -12.31 -8.65 -3.11
C HIS A 99 -11.78 -9.13 -4.49
N SER A 100 -10.45 -9.15 -4.65
CA SER A 100 -9.76 -9.60 -5.88
C SER A 100 -10.28 -10.93 -6.42
N THR A 101 -10.41 -11.03 -7.74
CA THR A 101 -10.80 -12.27 -8.42
C THR A 101 -9.62 -13.23 -8.58
N ASP A 102 -9.89 -14.52 -8.78
CA ASP A 102 -8.86 -15.53 -9.06
C ASP A 102 -7.97 -15.16 -10.27
N ASP A 103 -8.51 -14.41 -11.24
CA ASP A 103 -7.78 -13.93 -12.42
C ASP A 103 -6.65 -12.94 -12.04
N GLU A 104 -6.89 -12.04 -11.08
CA GLU A 104 -5.88 -11.08 -10.59
C GLU A 104 -4.74 -11.79 -9.85
N ILE A 105 -5.08 -12.83 -9.09
CA ILE A 105 -4.11 -13.69 -8.39
C ILE A 105 -3.23 -14.43 -9.41
N PHE A 106 -3.81 -14.93 -10.50
CA PHE A 106 -3.07 -15.63 -11.55
C PHE A 106 -2.12 -14.70 -12.33
N ASP A 107 -2.55 -13.47 -12.62
CA ASP A 107 -1.72 -12.43 -13.26
C ASP A 107 -0.57 -12.00 -12.33
N PHE A 108 -0.85 -11.64 -11.07
CA PHE A 108 0.18 -11.30 -10.08
C PHE A 108 1.23 -12.40 -9.92
N MET A 109 0.78 -13.66 -9.78
CA MET A 109 1.68 -14.82 -9.70
C MET A 109 2.46 -15.08 -11.00
N SER A 110 2.00 -14.58 -12.15
CA SER A 110 2.73 -14.63 -13.42
C SER A 110 3.84 -13.57 -13.47
N ARG A 111 3.51 -12.31 -13.13
CA ARG A 111 4.47 -11.19 -13.05
C ARG A 111 5.60 -11.48 -12.05
N LEU A 112 5.27 -12.08 -10.90
CA LEU A 112 6.26 -12.51 -9.88
C LEU A 112 7.29 -13.51 -10.43
N ARG A 113 6.86 -14.47 -11.26
CA ARG A 113 7.76 -15.49 -11.85
C ARG A 113 8.75 -14.86 -12.82
N GLU A 114 8.28 -13.91 -13.62
CA GLU A 114 9.10 -13.16 -14.57
C GLU A 114 10.16 -12.33 -13.85
N PHE A 115 9.75 -11.45 -12.93
CA PHE A 115 10.65 -10.60 -12.14
C PHE A 115 11.70 -11.39 -11.35
N HIS A 116 11.35 -12.58 -10.82
CA HIS A 116 12.32 -13.43 -10.13
C HIS A 116 13.38 -14.01 -11.07
N GLU A 117 13.01 -14.44 -12.28
CA GLU A 117 13.95 -14.93 -13.29
C GLU A 117 14.81 -13.80 -13.88
N GLU A 118 14.27 -12.58 -14.06
CA GLU A 118 15.04 -11.40 -14.44
C GLU A 118 16.11 -11.05 -13.39
N ASN A 119 15.73 -10.92 -12.12
CA ASN A 119 16.67 -10.66 -11.03
C ASN A 119 17.74 -11.75 -10.94
N ARG A 120 17.35 -13.01 -11.11
CA ARG A 120 18.26 -14.17 -11.13
C ARG A 120 19.27 -14.09 -12.28
N ARG A 121 18.86 -13.66 -13.48
CA ARG A 121 19.76 -13.39 -14.61
C ARG A 121 20.73 -12.26 -14.30
N ALA A 122 20.22 -11.12 -13.83
CA ALA A 122 21.04 -9.97 -13.45
C ALA A 122 22.05 -10.31 -12.33
N ASP A 123 21.70 -11.21 -11.41
CA ASP A 123 22.63 -11.72 -10.39
C ASP A 123 23.73 -12.62 -10.97
N ILE A 124 23.37 -13.54 -11.87
CA ILE A 124 24.32 -14.41 -12.55
C ILE A 124 25.28 -13.58 -13.43
N GLU A 125 24.78 -12.60 -14.16
CA GLU A 125 25.58 -11.70 -15.00
C GLU A 125 26.53 -10.83 -14.16
N ARG A 126 26.05 -10.24 -13.06
CA ARG A 126 26.90 -9.48 -12.13
C ARG A 126 28.04 -10.33 -11.58
N ARG A 127 27.74 -11.58 -11.15
CA ARG A 127 28.77 -12.53 -10.68
C ARG A 127 29.76 -12.91 -11.78
N GLN A 128 29.29 -13.26 -12.98
CA GLN A 128 30.15 -13.60 -14.12
C GLN A 128 31.05 -12.43 -14.55
N LYS A 129 30.54 -11.19 -14.53
CA LYS A 129 31.33 -10.00 -14.88
C LYS A 129 32.46 -9.76 -13.88
N SER A 130 32.20 -9.90 -12.58
CA SER A 130 33.23 -9.81 -11.54
C SER A 130 34.30 -10.90 -11.68
N HIS A 131 33.93 -12.13 -12.02
CA HIS A 131 34.89 -13.22 -12.26
C HIS A 131 35.71 -13.09 -13.57
N ARG A 132 35.35 -12.17 -14.48
CA ARG A 132 36.10 -11.89 -15.72
C ARG A 132 37.00 -10.65 -15.63
N ALA A 133 37.10 -10.03 -14.45
CA ALA A 133 37.85 -8.80 -14.20
C ALA A 133 39.09 -9.02 -13.30
N ALA A 134 39.58 -10.27 -13.25
CA ALA A 134 40.73 -10.73 -12.46
C ALA A 134 41.61 -11.64 -13.32
#